data_AF-A0A443RXT3-F1
#
_entry.id   AF-A0A443RXT3-F1
#
_cell.length_a   1.000
_cell.length_b   1.000
_cell.length_c   1.000
_cell.angle_alpha   90.00
_cell.angle_beta   90.00
_cell.angle_gamma   90.00
#
_symmetry.space_group_name_H-M   'P 1'
#
loop_
_entity.id
_entity.type
_entity.pdbx_description
1 polymer ?
#
loop_
_entity_poly.entity_id
_entity_poly.type
_entity_poly.pdbx_seq_one_letter_code
_entity_poly.pdbx_strand_id
1 'polypeptide(L)'
;ECFNQKEFRLAVNFAKAYKPVPGKKQPPPIADQMQPPNVQLESIVQHFLWRLQNEGSVSAPIAYFLLNMTSWGYERGLLVTPVYEEVAATLKKWCEQDKIKLYVTLGSAQFLKRVFSRTSSGNLIGFIEGHMNLMVGGSRKDFTFLANLLKQKEDDILFITRFPQDARQAKAAKINPIIILRADFDPRGVELLKNKDKPGAPEPKAEAAAPSSSAEMTAESKVTSQDIRDFQVVTRLDDIH
;
A
#
# COMPACT_ATOMS: atom_id res chain seq x y z
N GLU A 1 -9.88 -23.93 13.66
CA GLU A 1 -11.29 -24.22 13.97
C GLU A 1 -12.33 -23.43 13.15
N CYS A 2 -11.97 -22.38 12.40
CA CYS A 2 -12.97 -21.56 11.67
C CYS A 2 -13.42 -22.05 10.27
N PHE A 3 -12.95 -23.21 9.79
CA PHE A 3 -13.23 -23.68 8.41
C PHE A 3 -14.16 -24.89 8.31
N ASN A 4 -14.80 -25.32 9.41
CA ASN A 4 -15.62 -26.53 9.44
C ASN A 4 -17.14 -26.25 9.51
N GLN A 5 -17.60 -25.16 8.89
CA GLN A 5 -19.04 -24.88 8.75
C GLN A 5 -19.52 -25.22 7.34
N LYS A 6 -20.43 -26.20 7.24
CA LYS A 6 -20.99 -26.74 5.98
C LYS A 6 -22.14 -25.92 5.39
N GLU A 7 -22.53 -24.81 6.01
CA GLU A 7 -23.56 -23.91 5.47
C GLU A 7 -23.03 -22.47 5.36
N PHE A 8 -22.43 -22.14 4.22
CA PHE A 8 -22.29 -20.75 3.82
C PHE A 8 -23.63 -20.28 3.24
N ARG A 9 -24.50 -19.73 4.08
CA ARG A 9 -25.58 -18.88 3.57
C ARG A 9 -24.99 -17.51 3.30
N LEU A 10 -25.08 -17.04 2.06
CA LEU A 10 -24.83 -15.64 1.73
C LEU A 10 -25.83 -14.81 2.55
N ALA A 11 -25.36 -14.13 3.59
CA ALA A 11 -26.21 -13.22 4.35
C ALA A 11 -26.54 -12.02 3.46
N VAL A 12 -27.67 -12.08 2.76
CA VAL A 12 -28.17 -11.01 1.88
C VAL A 12 -28.62 -9.76 2.67
N ASN A 13 -28.61 -9.84 4.01
CA ASN A 13 -28.78 -8.68 4.88
C ASN A 13 -27.45 -7.91 5.04
N PHE A 14 -27.00 -7.26 3.95
CA PHE A 14 -25.91 -6.28 4.00
C PHE A 14 -26.24 -5.08 4.91
N ALA A 15 -27.52 -4.89 5.24
CA ALA A 15 -27.99 -3.92 6.22
C ALA A 15 -27.78 -4.42 7.67
N LYS A 16 -26.54 -4.69 8.08
CA LYS A 16 -26.22 -4.44 9.50
C LYS A 16 -26.32 -2.93 9.65
N ALA A 17 -27.35 -2.47 10.35
CA ALA A 17 -27.59 -1.06 10.65
C ALA A 17 -26.25 -0.43 11.08
N TYR A 18 -25.71 0.41 10.21
CA TYR A 18 -24.51 1.18 10.50
C TYR A 18 -24.81 1.97 11.77
N LYS A 19 -24.10 1.67 12.86
CA LYS A 19 -24.27 2.39 14.12
C LYS A 19 -23.49 3.68 14.00
N PRO A 20 -24.13 4.86 14.03
CA PRO A 20 -23.44 6.13 13.95
C PRO A 20 -22.47 6.26 15.13
N VAL A 21 -21.22 6.62 14.83
CA VAL A 21 -20.24 6.97 15.87
C VAL A 21 -20.61 8.37 16.40
N PRO A 22 -20.89 8.54 17.70
CA PRO A 22 -21.24 9.85 18.27
C PRO A 22 -20.15 10.88 17.97
N GLY A 23 -20.54 12.07 17.53
CA GLY A 23 -19.64 13.20 17.25
C GLY A 23 -18.97 13.21 15.86
N LYS A 24 -19.12 12.17 15.04
CA LYS A 24 -18.66 12.18 13.63
C LYS A 24 -19.79 12.57 12.68
N LYS A 25 -19.49 13.46 11.72
CA LYS A 25 -20.40 13.76 10.60
C LYS A 25 -20.77 12.45 9.89
N GLN A 26 -22.01 12.36 9.42
CA GLN A 26 -22.54 11.17 8.78
C GLN A 26 -22.61 11.36 7.26
N PRO A 27 -22.45 10.27 6.48
CA PRO A 27 -22.72 10.33 5.05
C PRO A 27 -24.20 10.63 4.79
N PRO A 28 -24.53 11.31 3.68
CA PRO A 28 -25.91 11.47 3.21
C PRO A 28 -26.65 10.11 3.15
N PRO A 29 -27.93 10.03 3.49
CA PRO A 29 -28.67 8.77 3.43
C PRO A 29 -28.76 8.25 1.98
N ILE A 30 -28.75 6.92 1.84
CA ILE A 30 -29.04 6.26 0.56
C ILE A 30 -30.56 6.22 0.40
N ALA A 31 -31.05 6.54 -0.80
CA ALA A 31 -32.47 6.56 -1.11
C ALA A 31 -33.09 5.15 -0.98
N ASP A 32 -34.38 5.11 -0.64
CA ASP A 32 -35.13 3.87 -0.49
C ASP A 32 -35.20 3.08 -1.81
N GLN A 33 -35.25 1.75 -1.72
CA GLN A 33 -35.32 0.86 -2.90
C GLN A 33 -36.58 1.06 -3.75
N MET A 34 -37.63 1.66 -3.17
CA MET A 34 -38.86 2.01 -3.87
C MET A 34 -38.75 3.31 -4.70
N GLN A 35 -37.64 4.07 -4.55
CA GLN A 35 -37.42 5.29 -5.34
C GLN A 35 -37.03 4.97 -6.79
N PRO A 36 -37.19 5.91 -7.74
CA PRO A 36 -36.74 5.72 -9.11
C PRO A 36 -35.23 5.36 -9.19
N PRO A 37 -34.79 4.51 -10.15
CA PRO A 37 -33.39 4.07 -10.24
C PRO A 37 -32.35 5.18 -10.35
N ASN A 38 -32.69 6.30 -11.01
CA ASN A 38 -31.81 7.47 -11.11
C ASN A 38 -31.60 8.15 -9.75
N VAL A 39 -32.65 8.26 -8.93
CA VAL A 39 -32.58 8.84 -7.58
C VAL A 39 -31.77 7.93 -6.66
N GLN A 40 -31.96 6.60 -6.77
CA GLN A 40 -31.14 5.64 -6.04
C GLN A 40 -29.66 5.77 -6.41
N LEU A 41 -29.34 5.78 -7.71
CA LEU A 41 -27.96 5.90 -8.18
C LEU A 41 -27.30 7.19 -7.69
N GLU A 42 -27.98 8.33 -7.83
CA GLU A 42 -27.45 9.61 -7.37
C GLU A 42 -27.19 9.60 -5.86
N SER A 43 -28.12 9.07 -5.06
CA SER A 43 -27.92 8.97 -3.61
C SER A 43 -26.74 8.08 -3.22
N ILE A 44 -26.51 6.97 -3.92
CA ILE A 44 -25.36 6.08 -3.70
C ILE A 44 -24.06 6.80 -4.05
N VAL A 45 -24.03 7.51 -5.19
CA VAL A 45 -22.85 8.29 -5.62
C VAL A 45 -22.54 9.37 -4.59
N GLN A 46 -23.53 10.14 -4.14
CA GLN A 46 -23.33 11.20 -3.14
C GLN A 46 -22.87 10.62 -1.79
N HIS A 47 -23.46 9.52 -1.33
CA HIS A 47 -23.03 8.81 -0.13
C HIS A 47 -21.55 8.39 -0.23
N PHE A 48 -21.17 7.82 -1.38
CA PHE A 48 -19.81 7.35 -1.61
C PHE A 48 -18.80 8.50 -1.71
N LEU A 49 -19.10 9.56 -2.47
CA LEU A 49 -18.25 10.73 -2.62
C LEU A 49 -18.01 11.42 -1.28
N TRP A 50 -19.07 11.56 -0.46
CA TRP A 50 -18.93 12.08 0.88
C TRP A 50 -17.98 11.22 1.72
N ARG A 51 -18.16 9.89 1.69
CA ARG A 51 -17.30 8.96 2.44
C ARG A 51 -15.85 9.07 1.96
N LEU A 52 -15.61 9.11 0.66
CA LEU A 52 -14.28 9.27 0.08
C LEU A 52 -13.60 10.57 0.55
N GLN A 53 -14.35 11.67 0.61
CA GLN A 53 -13.85 12.98 1.05
C GLN A 53 -13.58 13.06 2.56
N ASN A 54 -14.37 12.38 3.39
CA ASN A 54 -14.35 12.55 4.86
C ASN A 54 -13.68 11.40 5.62
N GLU A 55 -13.68 10.19 5.07
CA GLU A 55 -13.16 8.96 5.69
C GLU A 55 -11.87 8.45 5.02
N GLY A 56 -11.53 8.96 3.83
CA GLY A 56 -10.37 8.51 3.05
C GLY A 56 -10.47 7.04 2.62
N SER A 57 -9.38 6.43 2.15
CA SER A 57 -9.40 5.03 1.68
C SER A 57 -9.45 3.97 2.81
N VAL A 58 -9.75 4.37 4.04
CA VAL A 58 -9.59 3.53 5.25
C VAL A 58 -10.90 2.83 5.64
N SER A 59 -12.07 3.37 5.25
CA SER A 59 -13.33 2.73 5.62
C SER A 59 -13.59 1.48 4.76
N ALA A 60 -14.07 0.40 5.39
CA ALA A 60 -14.32 -0.86 4.70
C ALA A 60 -15.23 -0.74 3.45
N PRO A 61 -16.30 0.09 3.45
CA PRO A 61 -17.10 0.31 2.24
C PRO A 61 -16.31 0.93 1.09
N ILE A 62 -15.46 1.92 1.38
CA ILE A 62 -14.60 2.56 0.38
C ILE A 62 -13.57 1.58 -0.14
N ALA A 63 -12.88 0.87 0.75
CA ALA A 63 -11.88 -0.13 0.38
C ALA A 63 -12.48 -1.22 -0.52
N TYR A 64 -13.69 -1.71 -0.20
CA TYR A 64 -14.38 -2.71 -1.01
C TYR A 64 -14.79 -2.17 -2.38
N PHE A 65 -15.35 -0.96 -2.45
CA PHE A 65 -15.70 -0.34 -3.72
C PHE A 65 -14.47 -0.11 -4.60
N LEU A 66 -13.40 0.48 -4.04
CA LEU A 66 -12.15 0.72 -4.76
C LEU A 66 -11.53 -0.58 -5.27
N LEU A 67 -11.55 -1.65 -4.48
CA LEU A 67 -11.09 -2.97 -4.91
C LEU A 67 -11.87 -3.48 -6.14
N ASN A 68 -13.20 -3.37 -6.12
CA ASN A 68 -14.05 -3.83 -7.22
C ASN A 68 -13.90 -2.96 -8.47
N MET A 69 -13.92 -1.63 -8.32
CA MET A 69 -13.72 -0.69 -9.43
C MET A 69 -12.35 -0.86 -10.09
N THR A 70 -11.30 -1.01 -9.28
CA THR A 70 -9.95 -1.26 -9.78
C THR A 70 -9.87 -2.60 -10.51
N SER A 71 -10.49 -3.66 -9.95
CA SER A 71 -10.54 -4.97 -10.59
C SER A 71 -11.23 -4.91 -11.95
N TRP A 72 -12.40 -4.27 -12.01
CA TRP A 72 -13.16 -4.04 -13.24
C TRP A 72 -12.36 -3.25 -14.28
N GLY A 73 -11.63 -2.21 -13.84
CA GLY A 73 -10.79 -1.40 -14.70
C GLY A 73 -9.63 -2.18 -15.33
N TYR A 74 -8.97 -3.06 -14.57
CA TYR A 74 -7.93 -3.95 -15.14
C TYR A 74 -8.53 -5.01 -16.08
N GLU A 75 -9.66 -5.61 -15.71
CA GLU A 75 -10.33 -6.64 -16.51
C GLU A 75 -10.81 -6.11 -17.87
N ARG A 76 -11.24 -4.85 -17.93
CA ARG A 76 -11.59 -4.16 -19.19
C ARG A 76 -10.41 -3.51 -19.90
N GLY A 77 -9.23 -3.56 -19.32
CA GLY A 77 -8.06 -2.93 -19.89
C GLY A 77 -8.12 -1.41 -19.94
N LEU A 78 -8.81 -0.79 -18.99
CA LEU A 78 -8.88 0.66 -18.82
C LEU A 78 -7.75 1.18 -17.93
N LEU A 79 -7.17 0.31 -17.10
CA LEU A 79 -6.09 0.65 -16.19
C LEU A 79 -4.76 0.07 -16.68
N VAL A 80 -3.70 0.85 -16.50
CA VAL A 80 -2.30 0.45 -16.69
C VAL A 80 -1.55 0.90 -15.44
N THR A 81 -0.80 0.01 -14.82
CA THR A 81 0.00 0.34 -13.64
C THR A 81 1.24 1.14 -14.06
N PRO A 82 1.40 2.39 -13.62
CA PRO A 82 2.62 3.13 -13.87
C PRO A 82 3.78 2.48 -13.11
N VAL A 83 4.91 2.32 -13.79
CA VAL A 83 6.14 1.74 -13.26
C VAL A 83 7.29 2.67 -13.62
N TYR A 84 8.18 2.94 -12.67
CA TYR A 84 9.38 3.75 -12.90
C TYR A 84 10.28 3.09 -13.95
N GLU A 85 10.97 3.92 -14.75
CA GLU A 85 11.70 3.51 -15.95
C GLU A 85 12.69 2.36 -15.72
N GLU A 86 13.36 2.34 -14.56
CA GLU A 86 14.42 1.37 -14.26
C GLU A 86 13.87 0.02 -13.78
N VAL A 87 12.67 0.02 -13.21
CA VAL A 87 12.15 -1.14 -12.47
C VAL A 87 12.14 -2.38 -13.34
N ALA A 88 11.61 -2.30 -14.57
CA ALA A 88 11.55 -3.47 -15.46
C ALA A 88 12.94 -4.06 -15.76
N ALA A 89 13.93 -3.21 -16.01
CA ALA A 89 15.30 -3.64 -16.27
C ALA A 89 15.96 -4.25 -15.02
N THR A 90 15.74 -3.65 -13.85
CA THR A 90 16.28 -4.14 -12.58
C THR A 90 15.67 -5.46 -12.16
N LEU A 91 14.33 -5.62 -12.25
CA LEU A 91 13.68 -6.90 -11.94
C LEU A 91 14.18 -8.00 -12.87
N LYS A 92 14.33 -7.69 -14.16
CA LYS A 92 14.89 -8.64 -15.14
C LYS A 92 16.30 -9.06 -14.77
N LYS A 93 17.19 -8.11 -14.47
CA LYS A 93 18.56 -8.40 -14.01
C LYS A 93 18.55 -9.31 -12.78
N TRP A 94 17.80 -8.93 -11.75
CA TRP A 94 17.73 -9.68 -10.50
C TRP A 94 17.23 -11.11 -10.71
N CYS A 95 16.14 -11.31 -11.46
CA CYS A 95 15.59 -12.64 -11.67
C CYS A 95 16.43 -13.49 -12.64
N GLU A 96 16.84 -12.92 -13.77
CA GLU A 96 17.47 -13.69 -14.85
C GLU A 96 18.97 -13.86 -14.67
N GLN A 97 19.68 -12.83 -14.19
CA GLN A 97 21.13 -12.84 -14.04
C GLN A 97 21.53 -13.24 -12.63
N ASP A 98 21.01 -12.52 -11.63
CA ASP A 98 21.43 -12.68 -10.23
C ASP A 98 20.69 -13.82 -9.50
N LYS A 99 19.66 -14.41 -10.13
CA LYS A 99 18.83 -15.49 -9.61
C LYS A 99 18.13 -15.16 -8.28
N ILE A 100 17.79 -13.90 -8.08
CA ILE A 100 17.07 -13.38 -6.92
C ILE A 100 15.56 -13.63 -7.09
N LYS A 101 14.94 -14.20 -6.06
CA LYS A 101 13.50 -14.42 -5.98
C LYS A 101 12.80 -13.19 -5.41
N LEU A 102 11.73 -12.73 -6.08
CA LEU A 102 11.04 -11.49 -5.71
C LEU A 102 9.65 -11.78 -5.15
N TYR A 103 9.35 -11.16 -4.01
CA TYR A 103 8.06 -11.28 -3.33
C TYR A 103 7.51 -9.90 -2.98
N VAL A 104 6.17 -9.75 -3.03
CA VAL A 104 5.50 -8.49 -2.70
C VAL A 104 4.76 -8.62 -1.37
N THR A 105 4.90 -7.65 -0.47
CA THR A 105 4.32 -7.71 0.89
C THR A 105 2.88 -7.21 0.99
N LEU A 106 2.26 -6.87 -0.14
CA LEU A 106 0.97 -6.18 -0.20
C LEU A 106 0.05 -6.84 -1.23
N GLY A 107 -1.24 -6.83 -0.91
CA GLY A 107 -2.30 -7.31 -1.79
C GLY A 107 -2.46 -8.84 -1.82
N SER A 108 -3.53 -9.29 -2.46
CA SER A 108 -3.78 -10.72 -2.73
C SER A 108 -3.10 -11.16 -4.03
N ALA A 109 -2.94 -12.46 -4.24
CA ALA A 109 -2.41 -13.01 -5.49
C ALA A 109 -3.16 -12.49 -6.73
N GLN A 110 -4.49 -12.33 -6.62
CA GLN A 110 -5.32 -11.77 -7.69
C GLN A 110 -5.04 -10.28 -7.93
N PHE A 111 -4.82 -9.51 -6.86
CA PHE A 111 -4.44 -8.11 -6.99
C PHE A 111 -3.08 -7.97 -7.68
N LEU A 112 -2.07 -8.74 -7.23
CA LEU A 112 -0.74 -8.73 -7.85
C LEU A 112 -0.80 -9.08 -9.33
N LYS A 113 -1.54 -10.12 -9.69
CA LYS A 113 -1.72 -10.49 -11.10
C LYS A 113 -2.25 -9.31 -11.92
N ARG A 114 -3.24 -8.56 -11.42
CA ARG A 114 -3.78 -7.40 -12.14
C ARG A 114 -2.74 -6.28 -12.30
N VAL A 115 -2.09 -5.88 -11.22
CA VAL A 115 -1.18 -4.72 -11.24
C VAL A 115 0.16 -5.01 -11.92
N PHE A 116 0.67 -6.25 -11.89
CA PHE A 116 1.92 -6.59 -12.55
C PHE A 116 1.73 -7.13 -13.98
N SER A 117 0.55 -7.62 -14.35
CA SER A 117 0.33 -8.10 -15.74
C SER A 117 0.18 -7.00 -16.76
N ARG A 118 -0.21 -5.79 -16.33
CA ARG A 118 -0.48 -4.67 -17.22
C ARG A 118 0.15 -3.39 -16.67
N THR A 119 1.44 -3.23 -16.93
CA THR A 119 2.21 -2.05 -16.54
C THR A 119 2.56 -1.18 -17.74
N SER A 120 3.04 0.05 -17.47
CA SER A 120 3.63 0.92 -18.49
C SER A 120 4.87 0.32 -19.15
N SER A 121 5.49 -0.69 -18.53
CA SER A 121 6.66 -1.41 -19.03
C SER A 121 6.33 -2.84 -19.48
N GLY A 122 5.06 -3.12 -19.77
CA GLY A 122 4.59 -4.44 -20.20
C GLY A 122 4.19 -5.36 -19.04
N ASN A 123 4.21 -6.67 -19.27
CA ASN A 123 3.84 -7.66 -18.27
C ASN A 123 5.06 -8.04 -17.41
N LEU A 124 5.01 -7.71 -16.13
CA LEU A 124 6.07 -7.96 -15.15
C LEU A 124 5.74 -9.09 -14.17
N ILE A 125 4.56 -9.75 -14.27
CA ILE A 125 4.16 -10.78 -13.31
C ILE A 125 5.11 -11.97 -13.30
N GLY A 126 5.79 -12.25 -14.42
CA GLY A 126 6.75 -13.34 -14.55
C GLY A 126 8.00 -13.19 -13.67
N PHE A 127 8.27 -11.98 -13.16
CA PHE A 127 9.37 -11.74 -12.22
C PHE A 127 8.96 -11.90 -10.75
N ILE A 128 7.66 -12.02 -10.45
CA ILE A 128 7.15 -12.07 -9.08
C ILE A 128 6.82 -13.52 -8.70
N GLU A 129 7.57 -14.06 -7.75
CA GLU A 129 7.40 -15.44 -7.25
C GLU A 129 6.15 -15.58 -6.37
N GLY A 130 5.78 -14.52 -5.66
CA GLY A 130 4.57 -14.55 -4.84
C GLY A 130 4.37 -13.33 -3.96
N HIS A 131 3.46 -13.49 -2.99
CA HIS A 131 3.14 -12.46 -2.02
C HIS A 131 3.35 -12.94 -0.58
N MET A 132 3.62 -11.99 0.31
CA MET A 132 3.75 -12.24 1.75
C MET A 132 2.85 -11.30 2.53
N ASN A 133 1.81 -11.82 3.18
CA ASN A 133 1.00 -11.00 4.08
C ASN A 133 1.70 -10.89 5.44
N LEU A 134 2.27 -9.72 5.72
CA LEU A 134 2.95 -9.45 6.98
C LEU A 134 2.06 -8.78 8.04
N MET A 135 0.80 -8.48 7.71
CA MET A 135 -0.10 -7.76 8.61
C MET A 135 -0.59 -8.66 9.75
N VAL A 136 -0.37 -8.21 10.98
CA VAL A 136 -0.87 -8.82 12.22
C VAL A 136 -1.74 -7.80 12.95
N GLY A 137 -2.94 -8.21 13.38
CA GLY A 137 -3.86 -7.34 14.12
C GLY A 137 -4.41 -6.15 13.34
N GLY A 138 -4.22 -6.11 12.01
CA GLY A 138 -4.78 -5.08 11.12
C GLY A 138 -4.02 -3.74 11.08
N SER A 139 -3.02 -3.53 11.93
CA SER A 139 -2.32 -2.24 12.02
C SER A 139 -0.78 -2.32 12.06
N ARG A 140 -0.20 -3.50 12.25
CA ARG A 140 1.26 -3.67 12.35
C ARG A 140 1.75 -4.78 11.45
N LYS A 141 2.93 -4.59 10.83
CA LYS A 141 3.65 -5.67 10.16
C LYS A 141 4.57 -6.40 11.14
N ASP A 142 4.60 -7.71 11.03
CA ASP A 142 5.53 -8.57 11.75
C ASP A 142 6.41 -9.32 10.76
N PHE A 143 7.73 -9.16 10.92
CA PHE A 143 8.75 -9.73 10.04
C PHE A 143 9.39 -10.99 10.62
N THR A 144 9.12 -11.32 11.89
CA THR A 144 9.82 -12.39 12.63
C THR A 144 9.62 -13.78 12.01
N PHE A 145 8.54 -13.98 11.27
CA PHE A 145 8.24 -15.25 10.60
C PHE A 145 8.65 -15.28 9.12
N LEU A 146 9.13 -14.18 8.54
CA LEU A 146 9.37 -14.08 7.10
C LEU A 146 10.48 -15.04 6.63
N ALA A 147 11.58 -15.12 7.36
CA ALA A 147 12.68 -16.05 7.09
C ALA A 147 12.21 -17.51 7.06
N ASN A 148 11.43 -17.90 8.07
CA ASN A 148 10.83 -19.25 8.15
C ASN A 148 9.87 -19.53 6.98
N LEU A 149 9.03 -18.55 6.62
CA LEU A 149 8.08 -18.69 5.52
C LEU A 149 8.78 -18.85 4.17
N LEU A 150 9.88 -18.12 3.95
CA LEU A 150 10.70 -18.19 2.75
C LEU A 150 11.68 -19.37 2.75
N LYS A 151 11.89 -20.02 3.91
CA LYS A 151 12.95 -21.01 4.14
C LYS A 151 14.32 -20.47 3.75
N GLN A 152 14.60 -19.24 4.16
CA GLN A 152 15.87 -18.52 3.97
C GLN A 152 16.40 -18.04 5.32
N LYS A 153 17.67 -17.66 5.38
CA LYS A 153 18.20 -16.94 6.55
C LYS A 153 17.76 -15.48 6.49
N GLU A 154 17.70 -14.83 7.65
CA GLU A 154 17.36 -13.41 7.75
C GLU A 154 18.32 -12.53 6.95
N ASP A 155 19.62 -12.84 7.00
CA ASP A 155 20.68 -12.12 6.28
C ASP A 155 20.62 -12.31 4.75
N ASP A 156 19.95 -13.37 4.28
CA ASP A 156 19.75 -13.64 2.84
C ASP A 156 18.51 -12.91 2.28
N ILE A 157 17.80 -12.14 3.11
CA ILE A 157 16.58 -11.42 2.74
C ILE A 157 16.85 -9.92 2.73
N LEU A 158 16.63 -9.30 1.56
CA LEU A 158 16.59 -7.86 1.39
C LEU A 158 15.15 -7.36 1.36
N PHE A 159 14.79 -6.44 2.25
CA PHE A 159 13.47 -5.83 2.30
C PHE A 159 13.49 -4.38 1.82
N ILE A 160 12.85 -4.12 0.68
CA ILE A 160 12.79 -2.76 0.09
C ILE A 160 11.44 -2.14 0.43
N THR A 161 11.45 -0.98 1.07
CA THR A 161 10.24 -0.26 1.45
C THR A 161 10.42 1.23 1.30
N ARG A 162 9.32 1.96 1.19
CA ARG A 162 9.32 3.42 1.31
C ARG A 162 8.99 3.90 2.73
N PHE A 163 8.58 2.99 3.61
CA PHE A 163 8.07 3.32 4.95
C PHE A 163 9.14 3.04 6.01
N PRO A 164 9.64 4.07 6.71
CA PRO A 164 10.67 3.89 7.75
C PRO A 164 10.24 2.96 8.89
N GLN A 165 8.97 2.98 9.26
CA GLN A 165 8.44 2.09 10.30
C GLN A 165 8.61 0.62 9.92
N ASP A 166 8.31 0.26 8.66
CA ASP A 166 8.50 -1.11 8.16
C ASP A 166 9.99 -1.47 8.15
N ALA A 167 10.87 -0.54 7.77
CA ALA A 167 12.32 -0.75 7.80
C ALA A 167 12.83 -1.01 9.23
N ARG A 168 12.34 -0.28 10.23
CA ARG A 168 12.65 -0.53 11.65
C ARG A 168 12.17 -1.91 12.12
N GLN A 169 10.98 -2.33 11.72
CA GLN A 169 10.45 -3.66 12.07
C GLN A 169 11.28 -4.79 11.42
N ALA A 170 11.64 -4.64 10.14
CA ALA A 170 12.51 -5.59 9.43
C ALA A 170 13.89 -5.70 10.10
N LYS A 171 14.53 -4.56 10.41
CA LYS A 171 15.82 -4.52 11.11
C LYS A 171 15.76 -5.17 12.48
N ALA A 172 14.68 -4.95 13.24
CA ALA A 172 14.47 -5.61 14.53
C ALA A 172 14.33 -7.14 14.41
N ALA A 173 13.85 -7.63 13.26
CA ALA A 173 13.80 -9.04 12.90
C ALA A 173 15.08 -9.53 12.19
N LYS A 174 16.18 -8.75 12.21
CA LYS A 174 17.48 -9.05 11.58
C LYS A 174 17.44 -9.18 10.04
N ILE A 175 16.38 -8.70 9.39
CA ILE A 175 16.28 -8.64 7.93
C ILE A 175 16.84 -7.31 7.47
N ASN A 176 17.70 -7.31 6.45
CA ASN A 176 18.33 -6.11 5.93
C ASN A 176 17.31 -5.23 5.17
N PRO A 177 17.01 -4.00 5.63
CA PRO A 177 16.08 -3.13 4.94
C PRO A 177 16.77 -2.01 4.15
N ILE A 178 16.24 -1.71 2.97
CA ILE A 178 16.57 -0.52 2.18
C ILE A 178 15.34 0.37 2.08
N ILE A 179 15.53 1.66 2.34
CA ILE A 179 14.50 2.66 2.10
C ILE A 179 14.66 3.19 0.67
N ILE A 180 13.60 3.08 -0.14
CA ILE A 180 13.55 3.68 -1.47
C ILE A 180 12.69 4.95 -1.47
N LEU A 181 13.28 6.06 -1.89
CA LEU A 181 12.65 7.36 -1.98
C LEU A 181 12.34 7.73 -3.43
N ARG A 182 11.18 8.36 -3.65
CA ARG A 182 10.76 8.86 -4.96
C ARG A 182 10.28 10.29 -4.82
N ALA A 183 10.77 11.18 -5.68
CA ALA A 183 10.53 12.62 -5.55
C ALA A 183 9.06 13.01 -5.77
N ASP A 184 8.33 12.26 -6.59
CA ASP A 184 6.89 12.40 -6.80
C ASP A 184 6.04 12.01 -5.57
N PHE A 185 6.61 11.21 -4.66
CA PHE A 185 5.95 10.76 -3.44
C PHE A 185 6.41 11.50 -2.18
N ASP A 186 7.73 11.61 -1.95
CA ASP A 186 8.33 12.29 -0.81
C ASP A 186 9.49 13.20 -1.25
N PRO A 187 9.18 14.39 -1.81
CA PRO A 187 10.20 15.33 -2.26
C PRO A 187 11.09 15.82 -1.10
N ARG A 188 10.55 15.95 0.12
CA ARG A 188 11.33 16.35 1.30
C ARG A 188 12.35 15.29 1.69
N GLY A 189 11.96 14.02 1.70
CA GLY A 189 12.90 12.92 1.96
C GLY A 189 14.08 12.95 0.99
N VAL A 190 13.82 13.22 -0.29
CA VAL A 190 14.87 13.35 -1.31
C VAL A 190 15.78 14.56 -1.06
N GLU A 191 15.23 15.70 -0.64
CA GLU A 191 16.01 16.89 -0.26
C GLU A 191 16.88 16.64 0.97
N LEU A 192 16.34 15.97 1.99
CA LEU A 192 17.09 15.57 3.18
C LEU A 192 18.26 14.67 2.80
N LEU A 193 18.05 13.69 1.91
CA LEU A 193 19.11 12.79 1.43
C LEU A 193 20.22 13.55 0.72
N LYS A 194 19.87 14.51 -0.15
CA LYS A 194 20.84 15.37 -0.87
C LYS A 194 21.67 16.25 0.06
N ASN A 195 21.16 16.58 1.24
CA ASN A 195 21.81 17.46 2.20
C ASN A 195 22.43 16.71 3.39
N LYS A 196 22.50 15.37 3.35
CA LYS A 196 22.99 14.52 4.46
C LYS A 196 24.36 14.96 5.01
N ASP A 197 25.25 15.43 4.13
CA ASP A 197 26.63 15.80 4.48
C ASP A 197 26.83 17.32 4.71
N LYS A 198 25.77 18.14 4.66
CA LYS A 198 25.87 19.59 4.91
C LYS A 198 25.56 19.91 6.38
N PRO A 199 26.56 20.29 7.19
CA PRO A 199 26.31 20.64 8.59
C PRO A 199 25.44 21.90 8.70
N GLY A 200 24.37 21.83 9.49
CA GLY A 200 23.49 22.97 9.81
C GLY A 200 22.30 23.20 8.87
N ALA A 201 22.01 22.29 7.93
CA ALA A 201 20.79 22.39 7.13
C ALA A 201 19.54 22.23 8.03
N PRO A 202 18.65 23.23 8.11
CA PRO A 202 17.41 23.08 8.85
C PRO A 202 16.54 22.01 8.19
N GLU A 203 15.89 21.16 8.98
CA GLU A 203 14.88 20.25 8.45
C GLU A 203 13.84 21.08 7.68
N PRO A 204 13.51 20.71 6.43
CA PRO A 204 12.58 21.48 5.62
C PRO A 204 11.26 21.58 6.37
N LYS A 205 10.81 22.83 6.60
CA LYS A 205 9.61 23.12 7.39
C LYS A 205 8.46 22.27 6.89
N ALA A 206 7.72 21.69 7.84
CA ALA A 206 6.53 20.93 7.51
C ALA A 206 5.48 21.85 6.86
N GLU A 207 5.42 21.86 5.53
CA GLU A 207 4.29 22.38 4.79
C GLU A 207 3.03 21.68 5.32
N ALA A 208 2.13 22.49 5.86
CA ALA A 208 0.90 22.05 6.48
C ALA A 208 0.00 21.44 5.42
N ALA A 209 -0.03 20.12 5.34
CA ALA A 209 -1.10 19.43 4.64
C ALA A 209 -2.42 19.72 5.37
N ALA A 210 -3.45 20.11 4.62
CA ALA A 210 -4.79 20.36 5.14
C ALA A 210 -5.25 19.19 6.04
N PRO A 211 -5.93 19.46 7.16
CA PRO A 211 -6.26 18.43 8.14
C PRO A 211 -7.33 17.50 7.55
N SER A 212 -6.88 16.35 7.03
CA SER A 212 -7.73 15.18 6.84
C SER A 212 -7.42 14.19 7.97
N SER A 213 -8.43 13.46 8.45
CA SER A 213 -8.30 12.48 9.55
C SER A 213 -7.32 11.33 9.25
N SER A 214 -6.79 11.26 8.03
CA SER A 214 -5.63 10.47 7.60
C SER A 214 -4.26 11.00 8.07
N ALA A 215 -4.21 12.16 8.74
CA ALA A 215 -2.97 12.84 9.11
C ALA A 215 -2.03 12.02 10.01
N GLU A 216 -2.56 11.20 10.93
CA GLU A 216 -1.73 10.38 11.84
C GLU A 216 -0.97 9.27 11.10
N MET A 217 -1.59 8.58 10.13
CA MET A 217 -0.87 7.63 9.27
C MET A 217 0.12 8.31 8.33
N THR A 218 -0.10 9.58 7.97
CA THR A 218 0.81 10.30 7.06
C THR A 218 2.08 10.82 7.73
N ALA A 219 2.05 11.12 9.04
CA ALA A 219 3.22 11.64 9.75
C ALA A 219 4.29 10.56 9.98
N GLU A 220 3.89 9.34 10.36
CA GLU A 220 4.82 8.21 10.57
C GLU A 220 5.38 7.61 9.26
N SER A 221 4.82 8.00 8.12
CA SER A 221 5.20 7.50 6.80
C SER A 221 6.35 8.25 6.14
N LYS A 222 6.72 9.44 6.64
CA LYS A 222 7.75 10.30 6.06
C LYS A 222 9.13 9.94 6.60
N VAL A 223 10.14 10.01 5.73
CA VAL A 223 11.54 9.76 6.09
C VAL A 223 12.10 10.94 6.90
N THR A 224 12.82 10.65 7.98
CA THR A 224 13.52 11.64 8.80
C THR A 224 15.02 11.66 8.54
N SER A 225 15.70 12.71 9.03
CA SER A 225 17.18 12.79 9.02
C SER A 225 17.83 11.61 9.75
N GLN A 226 17.18 11.10 10.79
CA GLN A 226 17.66 9.96 11.56
C GLN A 226 17.54 8.65 10.74
N ASP A 227 16.43 8.46 10.03
CA ASP A 227 16.26 7.27 9.17
C ASP A 227 17.33 7.22 8.06
N ILE A 228 17.69 8.37 7.48
CA ILE A 228 18.76 8.48 6.47
C ILE A 228 20.14 8.10 7.04
N ARG A 229 20.35 8.25 8.35
CA ARG A 229 21.58 7.82 9.04
C ARG A 229 21.54 6.34 9.38
N ASP A 230 20.39 5.83 9.79
CA ASP A 230 20.23 4.47 10.34
C ASP A 230 20.05 3.37 9.29
N PHE A 231 19.68 3.76 8.07
CA PHE A 231 19.39 2.86 6.95
C PHE A 231 20.14 3.25 5.68
N GLN A 232 20.35 2.27 4.80
CA GLN A 232 20.66 2.55 3.42
C GLN A 232 19.42 3.14 2.73
N VAL A 233 19.58 4.29 2.10
CA VAL A 233 18.52 5.00 1.40
C VAL A 233 18.94 5.23 -0.04
N VAL A 234 18.10 4.82 -0.98
CA VAL A 234 18.32 4.95 -2.43
C VAL A 234 17.16 5.70 -3.07
N THR A 235 17.40 6.30 -4.23
CA THR A 235 16.33 6.98 -5.00
C THR A 235 15.87 6.19 -6.21
N ARG A 236 16.67 5.20 -6.62
CA ARG A 236 16.36 4.31 -7.73
C ARG A 236 16.59 2.86 -7.35
N LEU A 237 15.91 1.96 -8.05
CA LEU A 237 16.03 0.53 -7.78
C LEU A 237 17.35 -0.05 -8.30
N ASP A 238 17.89 0.51 -9.39
CA ASP A 238 19.17 0.15 -9.99
C ASP A 238 20.40 0.61 -9.17
N ASP A 239 20.22 1.45 -8.15
CA ASP A 239 21.26 1.85 -7.19
C ASP A 239 21.57 0.76 -6.12
N ILE A 240 20.79 -0.32 -6.10
CA ILE A 240 20.94 -1.43 -5.15
C ILE A 240 21.89 -2.47 -5.77
N HIS A 241 22.95 -2.81 -5.04
CA HIS A 241 24.02 -3.73 -5.47
C HIS A 241 24.24 -4.84 -4.45
#